data_AF-A0A6G5A8K6-F1
#
_entry.id   AF-A0A6G5A8K6-F1
#
_cell.length_a   1.000
_cell.length_b   1.000
_cell.length_c   1.000
_cell.angle_alpha   90.00
_cell.angle_beta   90.00
_cell.angle_gamma   90.00
#
_symmetry.space_group_name_H-M   'P 1'
#
loop_
_entity.id
_entity.type
_entity.pdbx_description
1 polymer ?
#
loop_
_entity_poly.entity_id
_entity_poly.type
_entity_poly.pdbx_seq_one_letter_code
_entity_poly.pdbx_strand_id
1 'polypeptide(L)'
;MRTACVTVLVLLCVHLNAAQYAKGNSYGGVKLTILHTNDIHSRILESDKRGVQCNEEKRRQNKCYGGVARIAYEARKLRKSSRNVLFVNAGDFYQGTLWYSILRHKIVSAAMSQMGYDVVCLGNHEFDDGPEGLAPFLRTMNNVNVTVLGTNLDTSAEPSFRSIYLPKSTVYTFDGLQIGFLGVVTTETITIAKPGRIAILPEVESINREIAKLKQRGINTFILISHVGFDVDQKIAAACPELDLIIGGHTNTFLYTGAPPVDDKPEGPYPVVHKRSDGTYCLIVQDYRFGKYLGHLRMEISRQGVITHWIGNPILLSQDIPQDQRILESMMPYKKIVDDAIKKLWAPRKLYWRPMESCVVTGSAIL
;
A
#
# COMPACT_ATOMS: atom_id res chain seq x y z
N MET A 1 92.65 10.15 9.54
CA MET A 1 91.24 10.52 9.25
C MET A 1 90.48 9.28 8.84
N ARG A 2 89.37 8.98 9.55
CA ARG A 2 88.28 8.03 9.24
C ARG A 2 88.55 6.51 9.39
N THR A 3 88.23 6.06 10.61
CA THR A 3 87.47 4.83 11.00
C THR A 3 86.61 4.23 9.87
N ALA A 4 86.74 2.95 9.49
CA ALA A 4 86.35 1.68 10.14
C ALA A 4 84.82 1.46 10.25
N CYS A 5 84.29 0.44 9.57
CA CYS A 5 83.70 -0.79 10.14
C CYS A 5 82.70 -1.44 9.16
N VAL A 6 82.97 -2.70 8.80
CA VAL A 6 82.05 -3.62 8.11
C VAL A 6 81.34 -4.44 9.18
N THR A 7 80.00 -4.50 9.20
CA THR A 7 79.28 -5.64 9.82
C THR A 7 77.86 -5.80 9.28
N VAL A 8 77.67 -6.92 8.56
CA VAL A 8 76.58 -7.93 8.59
C VAL A 8 75.10 -7.50 8.59
N LEU A 9 74.44 -8.03 7.56
CA LEU A 9 73.01 -8.13 7.30
C LEU A 9 72.29 -9.06 8.30
N VAL A 10 71.19 -8.61 8.91
CA VAL A 10 70.16 -9.49 9.51
C VAL A 10 68.78 -8.91 9.18
N LEU A 11 67.94 -9.71 8.50
CA LEU A 11 66.53 -9.45 8.24
C LEU A 11 65.75 -9.26 9.55
N LEU A 12 64.78 -8.34 9.62
CA LEU A 12 63.51 -8.57 10.31
C LEU A 12 62.44 -7.49 9.98
N CYS A 13 61.33 -8.00 9.45
CA CYS A 13 59.95 -7.55 9.60
C CYS A 13 59.53 -6.14 9.17
N VAL A 14 58.82 -6.13 8.04
CA VAL A 14 57.83 -5.15 7.62
C VAL A 14 56.78 -4.96 8.72
N HIS A 15 56.70 -3.76 9.30
CA HIS A 15 55.52 -3.31 10.03
C HIS A 15 54.78 -2.28 9.18
N LEU A 16 53.91 -2.81 8.33
CA LEU A 16 52.77 -2.07 7.81
C LEU A 16 51.95 -1.58 9.01
N ASN A 17 51.80 -0.26 9.12
CA ASN A 17 50.81 0.37 9.99
C ASN A 17 49.42 -0.08 9.52
N ALA A 18 48.96 -1.22 10.02
CA ALA A 18 47.54 -1.53 10.07
C ALA A 18 46.94 -0.59 11.11
N ALA A 19 46.43 0.56 10.65
CA ALA A 19 45.37 1.25 11.37
C ALA A 19 44.26 0.21 11.58
N GLN A 20 44.21 -0.34 12.80
CA GLN A 20 43.09 -1.12 13.27
C GLN A 20 41.87 -0.20 13.21
N TYR A 21 41.17 -0.24 12.08
CA TYR A 21 39.74 -0.04 12.07
C TYR A 21 39.17 -1.08 13.04
N ALA A 22 38.99 -0.65 14.28
CA ALA A 22 38.07 -1.30 15.20
C ALA A 22 36.71 -1.27 14.49
N LYS A 23 36.41 -2.34 13.74
CA LYS A 23 35.05 -2.70 13.40
C LYS A 23 34.35 -2.86 14.74
N GLY A 24 33.67 -1.80 15.16
CA GLY A 24 32.66 -1.88 16.20
C GLY A 24 31.75 -3.02 15.79
N ASN A 25 31.85 -4.13 16.50
CA ASN A 25 31.02 -5.29 16.32
C ASN A 25 29.64 -4.90 16.86
N SER A 26 28.88 -4.15 16.06
CA SER A 26 27.48 -3.88 16.38
C SER A 26 26.73 -5.19 16.18
N TYR A 27 26.45 -5.88 17.28
CA TYR A 27 25.35 -6.84 17.35
C TYR A 27 24.01 -6.09 17.14
N GLY A 28 23.80 -5.51 15.95
CA GLY A 28 22.73 -4.55 15.68
C GLY A 28 22.02 -4.85 14.37
N GLY A 29 20.72 -5.16 14.47
CA GLY A 29 19.79 -5.23 13.35
C GLY A 29 19.40 -3.84 12.83
N VAL A 30 18.67 -3.82 11.72
CA VAL A 30 18.06 -2.63 11.12
C VAL A 30 16.66 -2.47 11.67
N LYS A 31 16.39 -1.31 12.28
CA LYS A 31 15.03 -0.93 12.69
C LYS A 31 14.31 -0.37 11.48
N LEU A 32 13.15 -0.92 11.14
CA LEU A 32 12.30 -0.45 10.05
C LEU A 32 10.88 -0.24 10.56
N THR A 33 10.26 0.88 10.17
CA THR A 33 8.83 1.13 10.36
C THR A 33 8.15 1.03 9.00
N ILE A 34 7.12 0.20 8.92
CA ILE A 34 6.19 0.16 7.80
C ILE A 34 4.89 0.83 8.25
N LEU A 35 4.57 1.91 7.57
CA LEU A 35 3.23 2.47 7.56
C LEU A 35 2.53 1.92 6.34
N HIS A 36 1.28 1.49 6.47
CA HIS A 36 0.56 0.93 5.32
C HIS A 36 -0.92 1.29 5.36
N THR A 37 -1.53 1.28 4.18
CA THR A 37 -3.00 1.40 3.99
C THR A 37 -3.46 0.43 2.92
N ASN A 38 -4.70 -0.02 3.02
CA ASN A 38 -5.39 -0.75 1.96
C ASN A 38 -6.85 -0.27 1.83
N ASP A 39 -7.46 -0.50 0.65
CA ASP A 39 -8.92 -0.36 0.44
C ASP A 39 -9.49 1.01 0.87
N ILE A 40 -8.75 2.09 0.56
CA ILE A 40 -9.17 3.46 0.87
C ILE A 40 -10.45 3.80 0.10
N HIS A 41 -10.59 3.27 -1.12
CA HIS A 41 -11.77 3.40 -1.97
C HIS A 41 -12.34 4.83 -1.99
N SER A 42 -11.49 5.79 -2.39
CA SER A 42 -11.86 7.19 -2.58
C SER A 42 -12.54 7.88 -1.39
N ARG A 43 -12.21 7.48 -0.15
CA ARG A 43 -12.55 8.27 1.05
C ARG A 43 -11.57 9.44 1.19
N ILE A 44 -11.72 10.41 0.27
CA ILE A 44 -10.87 11.61 0.19
C ILE A 44 -10.99 12.44 1.46
N LEU A 45 -12.22 12.74 1.86
CA LEU A 45 -12.52 13.41 3.13
C LEU A 45 -12.82 12.38 4.22
N GLU A 46 -12.76 12.83 5.46
CA GLU A 46 -13.17 12.02 6.61
C GLU A 46 -14.59 11.47 6.47
N SER A 47 -14.79 10.27 7.00
CA SER A 47 -16.03 9.50 6.90
C SER A 47 -16.42 8.90 8.24
N ASP A 48 -17.65 8.44 8.38
CA ASP A 48 -18.05 7.67 9.56
C ASP A 48 -17.55 6.23 9.52
N LYS A 49 -17.84 5.46 10.57
CA LYS A 49 -17.41 4.05 10.67
C LYS A 49 -17.88 3.15 9.52
N ARG A 50 -18.90 3.57 8.74
CA ARG A 50 -19.42 2.84 7.58
C ARG A 50 -18.85 3.36 6.26
N GLY A 51 -17.93 4.34 6.29
CA GLY A 51 -17.37 4.96 5.11
C GLY A 51 -18.28 6.00 4.46
N VAL A 52 -19.34 6.46 5.13
CA VAL A 52 -20.22 7.54 4.63
C VAL A 52 -19.60 8.88 5.00
N GLN A 53 -19.57 9.82 4.06
CA GLN A 53 -18.97 11.15 4.28
C GLN A 53 -19.43 11.78 5.62
N CYS A 54 -18.45 12.32 6.35
CA CYS A 54 -18.67 13.02 7.61
C CYS A 54 -19.45 14.33 7.37
N ASN A 55 -20.35 14.65 8.29
CA ASN A 55 -21.06 15.91 8.38
C ASN A 55 -20.88 16.52 9.79
N GLU A 56 -21.37 17.73 10.01
CA GLU A 56 -21.21 18.41 11.31
C GLU A 56 -21.83 17.64 12.49
N GLU A 57 -22.95 16.96 12.26
CA GLU A 57 -23.61 16.15 13.29
C GLU A 57 -22.71 14.99 13.74
N LYS A 58 -22.18 14.22 12.79
CA LYS A 58 -21.24 13.12 13.06
C LYS A 58 -19.96 13.63 13.73
N ARG A 59 -19.48 14.81 13.31
CA ARG A 59 -18.32 15.47 13.90
C ARG A 59 -18.55 15.78 15.38
N ARG A 60 -19.67 16.44 15.72
CA ARG A 60 -20.08 16.72 17.11
C ARG A 60 -20.21 15.46 17.97
N GLN A 61 -20.51 14.31 17.36
CA GLN A 61 -20.62 13.02 18.04
C GLN A 61 -19.30 12.23 18.12
N ASN A 62 -18.16 12.80 17.72
CA ASN A 62 -16.88 12.11 17.65
C ASN A 62 -16.87 10.85 16.73
N LYS A 63 -17.69 10.87 15.66
CA LYS A 63 -17.90 9.72 14.74
C LYS A 63 -17.26 9.88 13.35
N CYS A 64 -16.31 10.79 13.18
CA CYS A 64 -15.57 10.95 11.92
C CYS A 64 -14.15 10.41 12.04
N TYR A 65 -13.70 9.73 10.99
CA TYR A 65 -12.45 9.00 10.93
C TYR A 65 -11.78 9.19 9.56
N GLY A 66 -10.47 8.98 9.52
CA GLY A 66 -9.72 8.83 8.28
C GLY A 66 -9.69 10.08 7.41
N GLY A 67 -9.74 9.90 6.09
CA GLY A 67 -9.54 10.96 5.10
C GLY A 67 -8.06 11.19 4.80
N VAL A 68 -7.75 11.51 3.54
CA VAL A 68 -6.36 11.53 3.04
C VAL A 68 -5.49 12.56 3.77
N ALA A 69 -6.08 13.66 4.23
CA ALA A 69 -5.39 14.69 4.98
C ALA A 69 -4.95 14.21 6.38
N ARG A 70 -5.77 13.39 7.06
CA ARG A 70 -5.44 12.84 8.38
C ARG A 70 -4.42 11.72 8.28
N ILE A 71 -4.59 10.83 7.30
CA ILE A 71 -3.63 9.77 6.98
C ILE A 71 -2.25 10.38 6.75
N ALA A 72 -2.16 11.38 5.86
CA ALA A 72 -0.90 12.02 5.51
C ALA A 72 -0.28 12.79 6.70
N TYR A 73 -1.11 13.43 7.54
CA TYR A 73 -0.62 14.08 8.75
C TYR A 73 0.07 13.08 9.68
N GLU A 74 -0.60 11.98 10.03
CA GLU A 74 -0.06 11.00 10.96
C GLU A 74 1.14 10.28 10.36
N ALA A 75 1.12 9.94 9.07
CA ALA A 75 2.27 9.34 8.39
C ALA A 75 3.50 10.27 8.41
N ARG A 76 3.33 11.57 8.14
CA ARG A 76 4.42 12.55 8.21
C ARG A 76 4.95 12.74 9.63
N LYS A 77 4.08 12.71 10.64
CA LYS A 77 4.47 12.76 12.05
C LYS A 77 5.33 11.54 12.42
N LEU A 78 4.90 10.34 12.06
CA LEU A 78 5.63 9.10 12.34
C LEU A 78 6.97 9.02 11.59
N ARG A 79 7.00 9.50 10.34
CA ARG A 79 8.26 9.65 9.57
C ARG A 79 9.27 10.58 10.23
N LYS A 80 8.84 11.62 10.95
CA LYS A 80 9.75 12.52 11.69
C LYS A 80 10.30 11.88 12.97
N SER A 81 9.58 10.93 13.56
CA SER A 81 9.97 10.27 14.82
C SER A 81 10.83 9.01 14.65
N SER A 82 10.99 8.51 13.42
CA SER A 82 11.68 7.27 13.12
C SER A 82 12.63 7.45 11.93
N ARG A 83 13.83 6.86 12.01
CA ARG A 83 14.87 7.01 10.98
C ARG A 83 14.53 6.32 9.66
N ASN A 84 14.13 5.05 9.73
CA ASN A 84 13.80 4.23 8.56
C ASN A 84 12.30 3.98 8.57
N VAL A 85 11.57 4.68 7.69
CA VAL A 85 10.13 4.55 7.54
C VAL A 85 9.77 4.44 6.07
N LEU A 86 9.05 3.39 5.69
CA LEU A 86 8.32 3.38 4.43
C LEU A 86 6.82 3.55 4.68
N PHE A 87 6.17 4.26 3.78
CA PHE A 87 4.72 4.36 3.70
C PHE A 87 4.23 3.72 2.41
N VAL A 88 3.39 2.69 2.54
CA VAL A 88 2.92 1.90 1.39
C VAL A 88 1.40 1.87 1.28
N ASN A 89 0.90 1.65 0.07
CA ASN A 89 -0.51 1.35 -0.16
C ASN A 89 -0.64 0.01 -0.87
N ALA A 90 -1.53 -0.85 -0.37
CA ALA A 90 -1.74 -2.20 -0.89
C ALA A 90 -2.93 -2.28 -1.86
N GLY A 91 -3.25 -1.22 -2.60
CA GLY A 91 -4.27 -1.22 -3.65
C GLY A 91 -5.65 -0.72 -3.21
N ASP A 92 -6.55 -0.63 -4.19
CA ASP A 92 -7.94 -0.18 -4.08
C ASP A 92 -8.09 1.22 -3.45
N PHE A 93 -7.36 2.17 -4.01
CA PHE A 93 -7.68 3.58 -3.79
C PHE A 93 -8.85 4.01 -4.69
N TYR A 94 -8.96 3.40 -5.87
CA TYR A 94 -10.03 3.64 -6.83
C TYR A 94 -11.41 3.23 -6.29
N GLN A 95 -12.45 3.75 -6.95
CA GLN A 95 -13.86 3.47 -6.68
C GLN A 95 -14.35 3.89 -5.28
N GLY A 96 -15.63 3.70 -4.99
CA GLY A 96 -16.19 3.70 -3.62
C GLY A 96 -16.97 4.95 -3.21
N THR A 97 -16.71 6.12 -3.80
CA THR A 97 -17.49 7.34 -3.54
C THR A 97 -17.71 8.15 -4.83
N LEU A 98 -18.61 9.14 -4.76
CA LEU A 98 -18.85 10.07 -5.88
C LEU A 98 -17.62 10.86 -6.31
N TRP A 99 -16.61 11.00 -5.43
CA TRP A 99 -15.33 11.58 -5.80
C TRP A 99 -14.72 10.84 -6.99
N TYR A 100 -14.62 9.51 -6.90
CA TYR A 100 -14.10 8.70 -7.99
C TYR A 100 -15.06 8.65 -9.18
N SER A 101 -16.37 8.47 -8.96
CA SER A 101 -17.34 8.38 -10.05
C SER A 101 -17.32 9.61 -10.98
N ILE A 102 -17.05 10.80 -10.42
CA ILE A 102 -17.03 12.07 -11.14
C ILE A 102 -15.62 12.41 -11.65
N LEU A 103 -14.60 12.26 -10.80
CA LEU A 103 -13.25 12.78 -11.09
C LEU A 103 -12.27 11.70 -11.56
N ARG A 104 -12.64 10.42 -11.42
CA ARG A 104 -11.88 9.27 -11.89
C ARG A 104 -10.47 9.27 -11.30
N HIS A 105 -9.50 8.79 -12.07
CA HIS A 105 -8.09 8.79 -11.66
C HIS A 105 -7.57 10.16 -11.18
N LYS A 106 -8.13 11.29 -11.64
CA LYS A 106 -7.60 12.64 -11.35
C LYS A 106 -7.63 12.96 -9.87
N ILE A 107 -8.70 12.58 -9.15
CA ILE A 107 -8.76 12.84 -7.70
C ILE A 107 -7.80 11.93 -6.93
N VAL A 108 -7.69 10.67 -7.34
CA VAL A 108 -6.78 9.71 -6.71
C VAL A 108 -5.33 10.17 -6.90
N SER A 109 -4.95 10.55 -8.13
CA SER A 109 -3.64 11.13 -8.42
C SER A 109 -3.38 12.39 -7.60
N ALA A 110 -4.34 13.33 -7.55
CA ALA A 110 -4.18 14.58 -6.81
C ALA A 110 -3.97 14.35 -5.30
N ALA A 111 -4.70 13.41 -4.70
CA ALA A 111 -4.54 13.05 -3.30
C ALA A 111 -3.23 12.30 -3.06
N MET A 112 -2.99 11.21 -3.79
CA MET A 112 -1.86 10.31 -3.57
C MET A 112 -0.51 11.00 -3.77
N SER A 113 -0.40 11.91 -4.76
CA SER A 113 0.80 12.72 -4.98
C SER A 113 1.19 13.60 -3.79
N GLN A 114 0.27 13.88 -2.88
CA GLN A 114 0.53 14.68 -1.69
C GLN A 114 0.65 13.83 -0.43
N MET A 115 0.17 12.58 -0.42
CA MET A 115 0.19 11.74 0.80
C MET A 115 1.59 11.30 1.20
N GLY A 116 2.52 11.24 0.25
CA GLY A 116 3.91 10.83 0.49
C GLY A 116 4.07 9.33 0.66
N TYR A 117 3.39 8.54 -0.17
CA TYR A 117 3.68 7.11 -0.31
C TYR A 117 5.04 6.91 -0.98
N ASP A 118 5.76 5.86 -0.61
CA ASP A 118 6.98 5.43 -1.29
C ASP A 118 6.67 4.37 -2.35
N VAL A 119 5.84 3.39 -1.98
CA VAL A 119 5.53 2.22 -2.81
C VAL A 119 4.03 1.93 -2.79
N VAL A 120 3.47 1.62 -3.95
CA VAL A 120 2.04 1.32 -4.12
C VAL A 120 1.90 0.03 -4.91
N CYS A 121 1.04 -0.87 -4.46
CA CYS A 121 0.53 -1.97 -5.27
C CYS A 121 -0.80 -1.55 -5.92
N LEU A 122 -1.08 -2.06 -7.11
CA LEU A 122 -2.41 -1.96 -7.72
C LEU A 122 -3.35 -2.97 -7.07
N GLY A 123 -4.59 -2.57 -6.84
CA GLY A 123 -5.72 -3.44 -6.55
C GLY A 123 -6.57 -3.66 -7.79
N ASN A 124 -7.67 -4.42 -7.65
CA ASN A 124 -8.54 -4.72 -8.78
C ASN A 124 -9.27 -3.47 -9.28
N HIS A 125 -9.67 -2.56 -8.37
CA HIS A 125 -10.42 -1.37 -8.76
C HIS A 125 -9.58 -0.36 -9.54
N GLU A 126 -8.26 -0.42 -9.47
CA GLU A 126 -7.39 0.38 -10.35
C GLU A 126 -7.61 0.10 -11.85
N PHE A 127 -8.24 -1.03 -12.18
CA PHE A 127 -8.56 -1.44 -13.55
C PHE A 127 -10.04 -1.20 -13.96
N ASP A 128 -10.88 -0.58 -13.11
CA ASP A 128 -12.32 -0.37 -13.38
C ASP A 128 -12.60 0.43 -14.66
N ASP A 129 -11.74 1.41 -14.93
CA ASP A 129 -11.82 2.35 -16.05
C ASP A 129 -10.84 1.99 -17.19
N GLY A 130 -10.32 0.77 -17.18
CA GLY A 130 -9.43 0.27 -18.23
C GLY A 130 -8.02 0.84 -18.20
N PRO A 131 -7.17 0.41 -19.16
CA PRO A 131 -5.87 1.00 -19.39
C PRO A 131 -5.91 2.54 -19.54
N GLU A 132 -7.00 3.09 -20.10
CA GLU A 132 -7.22 4.53 -20.27
C GLU A 132 -7.35 5.27 -18.93
N GLY A 133 -7.94 4.63 -17.91
CA GLY A 133 -8.06 5.17 -16.56
C GLY A 133 -6.81 4.94 -15.70
N LEU A 134 -6.05 3.87 -15.97
CA LEU A 134 -4.87 3.50 -15.18
C LEU A 134 -3.58 4.18 -15.67
N ALA A 135 -3.35 4.23 -16.98
CA ALA A 135 -2.13 4.77 -17.57
C ALA A 135 -1.81 6.23 -17.14
N PRO A 136 -2.78 7.17 -17.11
CA PRO A 136 -2.52 8.54 -16.65
C PRO A 136 -2.17 8.61 -15.15
N PHE A 137 -2.76 7.74 -14.32
CA PHE A 137 -2.42 7.65 -12.91
C PHE A 137 -0.97 7.22 -12.72
N LEU A 138 -0.54 6.15 -13.40
CA LEU A 138 0.83 5.65 -13.33
C LEU A 138 1.85 6.71 -13.77
N ARG A 139 1.56 7.43 -14.86
CA ARG A 139 2.40 8.58 -15.28
C ARG A 139 2.51 9.64 -14.19
N THR A 140 1.41 9.95 -13.52
CA THR A 140 1.43 10.94 -12.44
C THR A 140 2.25 10.46 -11.24
N MET A 141 2.10 9.20 -10.84
CA MET A 141 2.87 8.61 -9.73
C MET A 141 4.36 8.60 -10.03
N ASN A 142 4.76 8.23 -11.25
CA ASN A 142 6.15 8.30 -11.69
C ASN A 142 6.71 9.73 -11.63
N ASN A 143 5.93 10.74 -12.04
CA ASN A 143 6.36 12.14 -12.01
C ASN A 143 6.59 12.68 -10.59
N VAL A 144 5.96 12.08 -9.57
CA VAL A 144 6.12 12.48 -8.17
C VAL A 144 6.93 11.46 -7.35
N ASN A 145 7.66 10.56 -8.01
CA ASN A 145 8.52 9.54 -7.40
C ASN A 145 7.79 8.56 -6.46
N VAL A 146 6.51 8.29 -6.73
CA VAL A 146 5.78 7.19 -6.08
C VAL A 146 5.96 5.94 -6.94
N THR A 147 6.59 4.91 -6.39
CA THR A 147 6.84 3.67 -7.13
C THR A 147 5.60 2.79 -7.12
N VAL A 148 5.00 2.53 -8.28
CA VAL A 148 3.91 1.56 -8.41
C VAL A 148 4.47 0.22 -8.86
N LEU A 149 4.07 -0.88 -8.21
CA LEU A 149 4.56 -2.22 -8.49
C LEU A 149 3.50 -3.08 -9.18
N GLY A 150 3.95 -3.87 -10.16
CA GLY A 150 3.10 -4.79 -10.94
C GLY A 150 3.80 -6.13 -11.20
N THR A 151 4.19 -6.85 -10.14
CA THR A 151 4.93 -8.12 -10.19
C THR A 151 4.30 -9.13 -11.14
N ASN A 152 2.99 -9.34 -11.06
CA ASN A 152 2.27 -10.30 -11.91
C ASN A 152 1.61 -9.68 -13.16
N LEU A 153 1.96 -8.45 -13.56
CA LEU A 153 1.34 -7.77 -14.71
C LEU A 153 2.20 -7.77 -15.98
N ASP A 154 1.80 -8.44 -17.04
CA ASP A 154 2.44 -8.27 -18.35
C ASP A 154 1.72 -7.20 -19.17
N THR A 155 2.38 -6.07 -19.38
CA THR A 155 1.85 -4.91 -20.09
C THR A 155 2.34 -4.82 -21.54
N SER A 156 3.10 -5.81 -22.03
CA SER A 156 3.76 -5.75 -23.35
C SER A 156 2.77 -5.64 -24.52
N ALA A 157 1.58 -6.23 -24.37
CA ALA A 157 0.50 -6.20 -25.37
C ALA A 157 -0.39 -4.96 -25.29
N GLU A 158 -0.21 -4.10 -24.28
CA GLU A 158 -1.05 -2.91 -24.03
C GLU A 158 -0.37 -1.62 -24.54
N PRO A 159 -0.81 -1.04 -25.67
CA PRO A 159 -0.11 0.10 -26.28
C PRO A 159 -0.01 1.32 -25.37
N SER A 160 -1.02 1.55 -24.53
CA SER A 160 -1.06 2.70 -23.61
C SER A 160 0.02 2.65 -22.51
N PHE A 161 0.69 1.50 -22.35
CA PHE A 161 1.72 1.23 -21.33
C PHE A 161 3.15 1.23 -21.86
N ARG A 162 3.39 1.35 -23.17
CA ARG A 162 4.73 1.25 -23.79
C ARG A 162 5.79 2.20 -23.23
N SER A 163 5.39 3.33 -22.67
CA SER A 163 6.29 4.34 -22.08
C SER A 163 5.98 4.61 -20.61
N ILE A 164 5.33 3.68 -19.93
CA ILE A 164 5.02 3.76 -18.51
C ILE A 164 5.99 2.90 -17.75
N TYR A 165 6.70 3.49 -16.80
CA TYR A 165 7.49 2.74 -15.84
C TYR A 165 6.53 2.06 -14.84
N LEU A 166 6.48 0.73 -14.87
CA LEU A 166 5.75 -0.12 -13.95
C LEU A 166 6.62 -1.33 -13.60
N PRO A 167 7.54 -1.19 -12.65
CA PRO A 167 8.48 -2.25 -12.31
C PRO A 167 7.81 -3.43 -11.62
N LYS A 168 8.45 -4.60 -11.74
CA LYS A 168 8.05 -5.84 -11.05
C LYS A 168 8.41 -5.82 -9.58
N SER A 169 9.47 -5.10 -9.23
CA SER A 169 10.00 -4.98 -7.89
C SER A 169 10.80 -3.68 -7.74
N THR A 170 11.02 -3.24 -6.52
CA THR A 170 11.96 -2.17 -6.18
C THR A 170 12.79 -2.55 -4.97
N VAL A 171 13.93 -1.89 -4.76
CA VAL A 171 14.87 -2.22 -3.68
C VAL A 171 15.20 -0.96 -2.91
N TYR A 172 14.97 -1.00 -1.60
CA TYR A 172 15.37 0.07 -0.69
C TYR A 172 16.54 -0.40 0.18
N THR A 173 17.42 0.54 0.52
CA THR A 173 18.57 0.27 1.40
C THR A 173 18.38 1.00 2.72
N PHE A 174 18.37 0.25 3.84
CA PHE A 174 18.22 0.77 5.19
C PHE A 174 19.44 0.40 6.01
N ASP A 175 20.23 1.40 6.40
CA ASP A 175 21.47 1.21 7.16
C ASP A 175 22.39 0.12 6.57
N GLY A 176 22.43 0.02 5.24
CA GLY A 176 23.23 -0.96 4.49
C GLY A 176 22.54 -2.29 4.18
N LEU A 177 21.35 -2.56 4.75
CA LEU A 177 20.55 -3.74 4.40
C LEU A 177 19.65 -3.44 3.20
N GLN A 178 19.72 -4.26 2.15
CA GLN A 178 18.85 -4.15 0.98
C GLN A 178 17.60 -5.00 1.16
N ILE A 179 16.43 -4.43 0.93
CA ILE A 179 15.13 -5.09 1.03
C ILE A 179 14.39 -4.95 -0.29
N GLY A 180 13.97 -6.08 -0.86
CA GLY A 180 13.16 -6.14 -2.07
C GLY A 180 11.68 -6.01 -1.77
N PHE A 181 10.99 -5.14 -2.51
CA PHE A 181 9.56 -4.94 -2.44
C PHE A 181 8.92 -5.42 -3.75
N LEU A 182 7.84 -6.19 -3.63
CA LEU A 182 7.04 -6.72 -4.75
C LEU A 182 5.59 -6.24 -4.60
N GLY A 183 4.84 -6.21 -5.71
CA GLY A 183 3.44 -5.78 -5.74
C GLY A 183 2.58 -6.74 -6.57
N VAL A 184 1.62 -7.43 -5.95
CA VAL A 184 0.78 -8.43 -6.62
C VAL A 184 -0.70 -8.06 -6.54
N VAL A 185 -1.43 -8.22 -7.64
CA VAL A 185 -2.89 -8.05 -7.69
C VAL A 185 -3.57 -9.38 -7.98
N THR A 186 -4.77 -9.59 -7.42
CA THR A 186 -5.56 -10.80 -7.65
C THR A 186 -5.80 -11.08 -9.14
N THR A 187 -5.62 -12.34 -9.54
CA THR A 187 -6.01 -12.84 -10.87
C THR A 187 -7.51 -12.71 -11.13
N GLU A 188 -8.34 -12.61 -10.08
CA GLU A 188 -9.78 -12.32 -10.21
C GLU A 188 -10.06 -10.99 -10.91
N THR A 189 -9.10 -10.05 -10.92
CA THR A 189 -9.18 -8.78 -11.66
C THR A 189 -9.54 -8.97 -13.14
N ILE A 190 -9.17 -10.11 -13.73
CA ILE A 190 -9.53 -10.48 -15.11
C ILE A 190 -11.06 -10.50 -15.32
N THR A 191 -11.82 -10.90 -14.30
CA THR A 191 -13.27 -11.07 -14.37
C THR A 191 -14.05 -9.96 -13.65
N ILE A 192 -13.45 -9.34 -12.62
CA ILE A 192 -14.13 -8.31 -11.79
C ILE A 192 -13.82 -6.87 -12.19
N ALA A 193 -12.86 -6.65 -13.09
CA ALA A 193 -12.47 -5.33 -13.60
C ALA A 193 -12.23 -5.37 -15.12
N LYS A 194 -11.56 -4.36 -15.68
CA LYS A 194 -11.34 -4.22 -17.12
C LYS A 194 -9.85 -4.07 -17.45
N PRO A 195 -9.01 -5.11 -17.29
CA PRO A 195 -7.56 -4.96 -17.49
C PRO A 195 -7.14 -4.68 -18.95
N GLY A 196 -8.03 -4.79 -19.93
CA GLY A 196 -7.71 -4.56 -21.33
C GLY A 196 -6.76 -5.64 -21.87
N ARG A 197 -5.64 -5.24 -22.49
CA ARG A 197 -4.63 -6.19 -22.99
C ARG A 197 -3.51 -6.46 -22.00
N ILE A 198 -3.64 -6.00 -20.75
CA ILE A 198 -2.69 -6.32 -19.69
C ILE A 198 -2.98 -7.74 -19.20
N ALA A 199 -2.01 -8.65 -19.33
CA ALA A 199 -2.16 -9.98 -18.79
C ALA A 199 -1.86 -9.98 -17.29
N ILE A 200 -2.73 -10.62 -16.51
CA ILE A 200 -2.55 -10.81 -15.06
C ILE A 200 -2.16 -12.26 -14.85
N LEU A 201 -0.89 -12.47 -14.51
CA LEU A 201 -0.26 -13.78 -14.39
C LEU A 201 -0.51 -14.39 -13.00
N PRO A 202 -0.34 -15.73 -12.85
CA PRO A 202 -0.43 -16.38 -11.55
C PRO A 202 0.48 -15.72 -10.51
N GLU A 203 -0.07 -15.51 -9.32
CA GLU A 203 0.52 -14.72 -8.23
C GLU A 203 1.80 -15.36 -7.73
N VAL A 204 1.72 -16.61 -7.25
CA VAL A 204 2.84 -17.36 -6.65
C VAL A 204 4.00 -17.52 -7.63
N GLU A 205 3.72 -17.89 -8.88
CA GLU A 205 4.76 -18.06 -9.90
C GLU A 205 5.48 -16.75 -10.20
N SER A 206 4.72 -15.65 -10.28
CA SER A 206 5.27 -14.33 -10.57
C SER A 206 6.11 -13.80 -9.42
N ILE A 207 5.67 -14.00 -8.18
CA ILE A 207 6.41 -13.64 -6.97
C ILE A 207 7.74 -14.41 -6.91
N ASN A 208 7.69 -15.75 -6.98
CA ASN A 208 8.88 -16.59 -6.86
C ASN A 208 9.89 -16.31 -7.98
N ARG A 209 9.41 -16.09 -9.22
CA ARG A 209 10.27 -15.72 -10.36
C ARG A 209 10.99 -14.40 -10.13
N GLU A 210 10.32 -13.40 -9.58
CA GLU A 210 10.93 -12.09 -9.34
C GLU A 210 11.87 -12.12 -8.12
N ILE A 211 11.51 -12.83 -7.05
CA ILE A 211 12.41 -13.09 -5.91
C ILE A 211 13.70 -13.75 -6.39
N ALA A 212 13.62 -14.78 -7.24
CA ALA A 212 14.80 -15.46 -7.76
C ALA A 212 15.77 -14.50 -8.49
N LYS A 213 15.25 -13.53 -9.25
CA LYS A 213 16.09 -12.50 -9.90
C LYS A 213 16.74 -11.56 -8.89
N LEU A 214 16.02 -11.16 -7.83
CA LEU A 214 16.57 -10.31 -6.79
C LEU A 214 17.63 -11.03 -5.96
N LYS A 215 17.47 -12.33 -5.70
CA LYS A 215 18.48 -13.17 -5.03
C LYS A 215 19.78 -13.25 -5.81
N GLN A 216 19.73 -13.32 -7.15
CA GLN A 216 20.93 -13.25 -8.00
C GLN A 216 21.71 -11.93 -7.84
N ARG A 217 21.07 -10.88 -7.30
CA ARG A 217 21.67 -9.58 -6.99
C ARG A 217 22.12 -9.47 -5.53
N GLY A 218 22.05 -10.55 -4.74
CA GLY A 218 22.46 -10.59 -3.33
C GLY A 218 21.41 -10.11 -2.33
N ILE A 219 20.17 -9.90 -2.74
CA ILE A 219 19.08 -9.47 -1.86
C ILE A 219 18.43 -10.71 -1.23
N ASN A 220 18.22 -10.70 0.09
CA ASN A 220 17.70 -11.84 0.84
C ASN A 220 16.56 -11.49 1.81
N THR A 221 16.00 -10.28 1.71
CA THR A 221 14.82 -9.88 2.49
C THR A 221 13.75 -9.38 1.54
N PHE A 222 12.54 -9.94 1.63
CA PHE A 222 11.46 -9.73 0.69
C PHE A 222 10.16 -9.36 1.38
N ILE A 223 9.60 -8.21 0.97
CA ILE A 223 8.31 -7.70 1.41
C ILE A 223 7.36 -7.71 0.20
N LEU A 224 6.24 -8.41 0.34
CA LEU A 224 5.17 -8.40 -0.64
C LEU A 224 4.11 -7.37 -0.23
N ILE A 225 3.76 -6.47 -1.14
CA ILE A 225 2.57 -5.64 -1.05
C ILE A 225 1.52 -6.33 -1.93
N SER A 226 0.37 -6.67 -1.35
CA SER A 226 -0.53 -7.66 -1.92
C SER A 226 -1.97 -7.16 -1.94
N HIS A 227 -2.65 -7.33 -3.06
CA HIS A 227 -4.07 -7.07 -3.22
C HIS A 227 -4.80 -8.32 -3.71
N VAL A 228 -4.71 -9.39 -2.90
CA VAL A 228 -5.25 -10.72 -3.23
C VAL A 228 -6.23 -11.26 -2.17
N GLY A 229 -6.35 -10.57 -1.04
CA GLY A 229 -7.18 -11.00 0.08
C GLY A 229 -6.42 -11.84 1.10
N PHE A 230 -6.84 -11.72 2.35
CA PHE A 230 -6.11 -12.27 3.50
C PHE A 230 -5.95 -13.80 3.49
N ASP A 231 -6.95 -14.54 3.04
CA ASP A 231 -6.85 -16.00 2.92
C ASP A 231 -5.86 -16.43 1.83
N VAL A 232 -5.78 -15.66 0.74
CA VAL A 232 -4.81 -15.90 -0.34
C VAL A 232 -3.42 -15.45 0.09
N ASP A 233 -3.28 -14.35 0.85
CA ASP A 233 -2.02 -13.93 1.46
C ASP A 233 -1.43 -15.06 2.33
N GLN A 234 -2.24 -15.75 3.13
CA GLN A 234 -1.78 -16.89 3.92
C GLN A 234 -1.32 -18.08 3.05
N LYS A 235 -1.99 -18.33 1.92
CA LYS A 235 -1.56 -19.37 0.96
C LYS A 235 -0.25 -18.98 0.26
N ILE A 236 -0.09 -17.71 -0.08
CA ILE A 236 1.15 -17.16 -0.65
C ILE A 236 2.30 -17.28 0.36
N ALA A 237 2.07 -16.96 1.65
CA ALA A 237 3.09 -17.11 2.69
C ALA A 237 3.62 -18.55 2.79
N ALA A 238 2.75 -19.55 2.56
CA ALA A 238 3.13 -20.96 2.51
C ALA A 238 3.87 -21.34 1.21
N ALA A 239 3.41 -20.83 0.06
CA ALA A 239 3.93 -21.19 -1.27
C ALA A 239 5.17 -20.39 -1.71
N CYS A 240 5.50 -19.30 -1.02
CA CYS A 240 6.65 -18.43 -1.25
C CYS A 240 7.51 -18.38 0.02
N PRO A 241 8.37 -19.38 0.27
CA PRO A 241 9.11 -19.52 1.54
C PRO A 241 10.12 -18.38 1.80
N GLU A 242 10.50 -17.66 0.75
CA GLU A 242 11.44 -16.53 0.83
C GLU A 242 10.79 -15.23 1.30
N LEU A 243 9.45 -15.14 1.40
CA LEU A 243 8.79 -13.92 1.87
C LEU A 243 8.90 -13.76 3.38
N ASP A 244 9.32 -12.58 3.83
CA ASP A 244 9.42 -12.23 5.26
C ASP A 244 8.17 -11.52 5.78
N LEU A 245 7.54 -10.69 4.94
CA LEU A 245 6.35 -9.91 5.27
C LEU A 245 5.41 -9.77 4.07
N ILE A 246 4.12 -9.92 4.31
CA ILE A 246 3.03 -9.58 3.40
C ILE A 246 2.22 -8.42 3.99
N ILE A 247 2.04 -7.37 3.19
CA ILE A 247 1.20 -6.21 3.48
C ILE A 247 0.00 -6.28 2.53
N GLY A 248 -1.11 -6.80 3.02
CA GLY A 248 -2.28 -7.18 2.23
C GLY A 248 -3.36 -6.09 2.10
N GLY A 249 -4.36 -6.39 1.29
CA GLY A 249 -5.62 -5.65 1.11
C GLY A 249 -6.73 -6.55 0.55
N HIS A 250 -7.71 -5.95 -0.13
CA HIS A 250 -8.83 -6.59 -0.86
C HIS A 250 -9.98 -7.10 0.03
N THR A 251 -9.66 -7.88 1.07
CA THR A 251 -10.67 -8.48 1.95
C THR A 251 -11.14 -7.55 3.07
N ASN A 252 -10.55 -6.35 3.18
CA ASN A 252 -10.81 -5.40 4.24
C ASN A 252 -10.57 -5.96 5.65
N THR A 253 -9.59 -6.85 5.82
CA THR A 253 -9.38 -7.59 7.07
C THR A 253 -8.90 -6.66 8.18
N PHE A 254 -9.57 -6.66 9.33
CA PHE A 254 -9.09 -5.94 10.51
C PHE A 254 -8.25 -6.84 11.40
N LEU A 255 -6.95 -6.56 11.52
CA LEU A 255 -6.05 -7.26 12.44
C LEU A 255 -5.68 -6.33 13.60
N TYR A 256 -5.74 -6.84 14.83
CA TYR A 256 -5.40 -6.07 16.02
C TYR A 256 -4.94 -6.99 17.17
N THR A 257 -3.87 -6.59 17.85
CA THR A 257 -3.38 -7.27 19.06
C THR A 257 -3.84 -6.50 20.30
N GLY A 258 -4.60 -7.18 21.18
CA GLY A 258 -5.17 -6.59 22.40
C GLY A 258 -6.59 -6.05 22.19
N ALA A 259 -7.02 -5.12 23.04
CA ALA A 259 -8.34 -4.50 22.94
C ALA A 259 -8.34 -3.43 21.82
N PRO A 260 -9.23 -3.52 20.81
CA PRO A 260 -9.31 -2.51 19.76
C PRO A 260 -9.82 -1.17 20.32
N PRO A 261 -9.44 -0.03 19.71
CA PRO A 261 -9.75 1.31 20.22
C PRO A 261 -11.23 1.69 20.05
N VAL A 262 -11.95 0.98 19.19
CA VAL A 262 -13.39 1.11 18.94
C VAL A 262 -13.98 -0.27 18.66
N ASP A 263 -15.31 -0.35 18.60
CA ASP A 263 -16.07 -1.57 18.31
C ASP A 263 -15.98 -2.00 16.83
N ASP A 264 -14.75 -2.22 16.34
CA ASP A 264 -14.46 -3.02 15.16
C ASP A 264 -13.90 -4.36 15.63
N LYS A 265 -14.40 -5.47 15.06
CA LYS A 265 -14.03 -6.82 15.48
C LYS A 265 -12.74 -7.27 14.78
N PRO A 266 -11.64 -7.51 15.50
CA PRO A 266 -10.43 -8.07 14.89
C PRO A 266 -10.68 -9.51 14.42
N GLU A 267 -10.16 -9.85 13.25
CA GLU A 267 -10.19 -11.19 12.67
C GLU A 267 -8.96 -12.02 13.07
N GLY A 268 -7.93 -11.35 13.61
CA GLY A 268 -6.70 -11.98 14.10
C GLY A 268 -5.76 -10.97 14.76
N PRO A 269 -4.63 -11.44 15.33
CA PRO A 269 -3.60 -10.58 15.89
C PRO A 269 -2.93 -9.73 14.80
N TYR A 270 -2.38 -8.59 15.19
CA TYR A 270 -1.51 -7.79 14.33
C TYR A 270 -0.05 -7.87 14.82
N PRO A 271 0.90 -8.31 13.98
CA PRO A 271 0.70 -9.06 12.73
C PRO A 271 0.23 -10.50 12.99
N VAL A 272 -0.33 -11.15 11.96
CA VAL A 272 -0.47 -12.61 11.95
C VAL A 272 0.89 -13.22 11.61
N VAL A 273 1.27 -14.28 12.32
CA VAL A 273 2.53 -14.99 12.12
C VAL A 273 2.25 -16.33 11.44
N HIS A 274 2.53 -16.42 10.14
CA HIS A 274 2.44 -17.66 9.40
C HIS A 274 3.73 -18.47 9.61
N LYS A 275 3.68 -19.48 10.49
CA LYS A 275 4.82 -20.37 10.77
C LYS A 275 4.92 -21.48 9.72
N ARG A 276 6.12 -21.71 9.21
CA ARG A 276 6.43 -22.78 8.26
C ARG A 276 7.01 -24.00 8.98
N SER A 277 7.04 -25.14 8.31
CA SER A 277 7.52 -26.42 8.86
C SER A 277 9.02 -26.42 9.18
N ASP A 278 9.81 -25.58 8.51
CA ASP A 278 11.25 -25.43 8.73
C ASP A 278 11.60 -24.48 9.87
N GLY A 279 10.60 -23.94 10.58
CA GLY A 279 10.76 -23.00 11.67
C GLY A 279 10.87 -21.54 11.24
N THR A 280 10.93 -21.24 9.94
CA THR A 280 10.82 -19.87 9.42
C THR A 280 9.38 -19.37 9.51
N TYR A 281 9.17 -18.08 9.29
CA TYR A 281 7.84 -17.49 9.28
C TYR A 281 7.72 -16.33 8.29
N CYS A 282 6.49 -16.02 7.95
CA CYS A 282 6.10 -14.80 7.26
C CYS A 282 5.14 -14.02 8.15
N LEU A 283 5.36 -12.71 8.29
CA LEU A 283 4.38 -11.83 8.94
C LEU A 283 3.33 -11.40 7.92
N ILE A 284 2.07 -11.27 8.35
CA ILE A 284 0.97 -10.80 7.48
C ILE A 284 0.23 -9.67 8.20
N VAL A 285 0.02 -8.56 7.50
CA VAL A 285 -0.71 -7.39 8.01
C VAL A 285 -1.74 -6.89 7.01
N GLN A 286 -2.87 -6.39 7.51
CA GLN A 286 -3.86 -5.55 6.82
C GLN A 286 -4.35 -4.48 7.81
N ASP A 287 -4.89 -3.36 7.32
CA ASP A 287 -5.33 -2.24 8.16
C ASP A 287 -6.82 -1.88 7.98
N TYR A 288 -7.65 -2.90 7.76
CA TYR A 288 -9.09 -2.75 7.58
C TYR A 288 -9.44 -2.08 6.25
N ARG A 289 -10.08 -0.89 6.27
CA ARG A 289 -10.59 -0.23 5.06
C ARG A 289 -10.91 1.25 5.23
N PHE A 290 -11.17 1.90 4.10
CA PHE A 290 -11.70 3.27 3.97
C PHE A 290 -10.79 4.34 4.57
N GLY A 291 -9.51 4.00 4.81
CA GLY A 291 -8.55 4.86 5.49
C GLY A 291 -8.95 5.17 6.93
N LYS A 292 -9.79 4.33 7.57
CA LYS A 292 -10.18 4.51 8.99
C LYS A 292 -8.99 4.30 9.93
N TYR A 293 -8.09 3.41 9.54
CA TYR A 293 -6.85 3.13 10.25
C TYR A 293 -5.65 3.50 9.38
N LEU A 294 -4.50 3.65 10.03
CA LEU A 294 -3.18 3.64 9.43
C LEU A 294 -2.42 2.47 10.02
N GLY A 295 -2.17 1.44 9.22
CA GLY A 295 -1.31 0.33 9.59
C GLY A 295 0.06 0.81 10.06
N HIS A 296 0.54 0.32 11.21
CA HIS A 296 1.82 0.72 11.79
C HIS A 296 2.54 -0.48 12.41
N LEU A 297 3.55 -0.99 11.68
CA LEU A 297 4.40 -2.09 12.09
C LEU A 297 5.84 -1.60 12.25
N ARG A 298 6.42 -1.80 13.43
CA ARG A 298 7.86 -1.60 13.67
C ARG A 298 8.52 -2.95 13.79
N MET A 299 9.67 -3.11 13.16
CA MET A 299 10.41 -4.37 13.14
C MET A 299 11.91 -4.14 13.29
N GLU A 300 12.60 -5.15 13.82
CA GLU A 300 14.05 -5.24 13.83
C GLU A 300 14.49 -6.40 12.95
N ILE A 301 15.27 -6.10 11.91
CA ILE A 301 15.74 -7.08 10.92
C ILE A 301 17.22 -7.35 11.15
N SER A 302 17.61 -8.61 11.29
CA SER A 302 19.01 -8.98 11.43
C SER A 302 19.82 -8.60 10.17
N ARG A 303 21.15 -8.57 10.28
CA ARG A 303 22.02 -8.31 9.12
C ARG A 303 21.97 -9.43 8.07
N GLN A 304 21.46 -10.60 8.45
CA GLN A 304 21.18 -11.73 7.57
C GLN A 304 19.83 -11.60 6.87
N GLY A 305 19.05 -10.55 7.18
CA GLY A 305 17.79 -10.27 6.51
C GLY A 305 16.55 -10.87 7.20
N VAL A 306 16.69 -11.44 8.38
CA VAL A 306 15.59 -12.10 9.12
C VAL A 306 14.92 -11.11 10.06
N ILE A 307 13.59 -10.99 10.03
CA ILE A 307 12.85 -10.17 11.00
C ILE A 307 12.93 -10.83 12.37
N THR A 308 13.64 -10.26 13.33
CA THR A 308 13.88 -10.86 14.68
C THR A 308 12.94 -10.36 15.76
N HIS A 309 12.37 -9.17 15.59
CA HIS A 309 11.42 -8.58 16.54
C HIS A 309 10.41 -7.74 15.78
N TRP A 310 9.18 -7.67 16.28
CA TRP A 310 8.14 -6.80 15.75
C TRP A 310 7.18 -6.34 16.84
N ILE A 311 6.64 -5.14 16.65
CA ILE A 311 5.57 -4.58 17.48
C ILE A 311 4.75 -3.60 16.63
N GLY A 312 3.44 -3.61 16.79
CA GLY A 312 2.58 -2.70 16.04
C GLY A 312 1.10 -2.95 16.29
N ASN A 313 0.29 -2.04 15.74
CA ASN A 313 -1.15 -2.14 15.60
C ASN A 313 -1.60 -1.05 14.59
N PRO A 314 -2.69 -1.24 13.85
CA PRO A 314 -3.30 -0.15 13.09
C PRO A 314 -3.71 1.00 14.01
N ILE A 315 -3.32 2.23 13.67
CA ILE A 315 -3.66 3.44 14.41
C ILE A 315 -5.04 3.91 13.95
N LEU A 316 -5.99 4.03 14.87
CA LEU A 316 -7.29 4.62 14.56
C LEU A 316 -7.12 6.10 14.22
N LEU A 317 -7.52 6.50 13.02
CA LEU A 317 -7.46 7.89 12.58
C LEU A 317 -8.70 8.65 13.04
N SER A 318 -8.83 8.86 14.36
CA SER A 318 -9.93 9.61 15.00
C SER A 318 -9.82 11.12 14.78
N GLN A 319 -10.83 11.86 15.24
CA GLN A 319 -10.83 13.33 15.19
C GLN A 319 -9.76 13.99 16.08
N ASP A 320 -9.18 13.26 17.02
CA ASP A 320 -8.09 13.77 17.88
C ASP A 320 -6.79 13.93 17.10
N ILE A 321 -6.66 13.24 15.96
CA ILE A 321 -5.54 13.40 15.03
C ILE A 321 -5.87 14.55 14.06
N PRO A 322 -5.04 15.61 14.02
CA PRO A 322 -5.23 16.70 13.08
C PRO A 322 -5.25 16.26 11.61
N GLN A 323 -5.91 17.09 10.79
CA GLN A 323 -5.86 16.96 9.33
C GLN A 323 -4.78 17.88 8.76
N ASP A 324 -4.05 17.42 7.76
CA ASP A 324 -3.11 18.27 7.05
C ASP A 324 -3.85 19.32 6.21
N GLN A 325 -3.76 20.59 6.64
CA GLN A 325 -4.53 21.68 6.02
C GLN A 325 -4.18 21.92 4.56
N ARG A 326 -2.91 21.74 4.17
CA ARG A 326 -2.49 21.92 2.76
C ARG A 326 -3.16 20.90 1.85
N ILE A 327 -3.31 19.65 2.31
CA ILE A 327 -4.05 18.63 1.56
C ILE A 327 -5.54 18.95 1.52
N LEU A 328 -6.14 19.38 2.63
CA LEU A 328 -7.57 19.76 2.63
C LEU A 328 -7.85 20.89 1.65
N GLU A 329 -7.04 21.94 1.67
CA GLU A 329 -7.15 23.09 0.77
C GLU A 329 -6.99 22.67 -0.69
N SER A 330 -6.02 21.81 -1.00
CA SER A 330 -5.80 21.32 -2.37
C SER A 330 -6.94 20.43 -2.88
N MET A 331 -7.73 19.82 -1.99
CA MET A 331 -8.93 19.07 -2.36
C MET A 331 -10.17 19.95 -2.60
N MET A 332 -10.17 21.22 -2.18
CA MET A 332 -11.36 22.11 -2.29
C MET A 332 -11.85 22.33 -3.72
N PRO A 333 -11.01 22.56 -4.74
CA PRO A 333 -11.48 22.72 -6.13
C PRO A 333 -12.20 21.48 -6.63
N TYR A 334 -11.68 20.29 -6.30
CA TYR A 334 -12.30 19.01 -6.63
C TYR A 334 -13.61 18.81 -5.88
N LYS A 335 -13.66 19.19 -4.59
CA LYS A 335 -14.88 19.16 -3.78
C LYS A 335 -16.00 19.95 -4.44
N LYS A 336 -15.70 21.15 -4.92
CA LYS A 336 -16.68 22.01 -5.59
C LYS A 336 -17.29 21.32 -6.82
N ILE A 337 -16.46 20.67 -7.65
CA ILE A 337 -16.93 19.90 -8.82
C ILE A 337 -17.88 18.78 -8.39
N VAL A 338 -17.52 18.05 -7.33
CA VAL A 338 -18.35 16.95 -6.79
C VAL A 338 -19.67 17.47 -6.23
N ASP A 339 -19.64 18.53 -5.43
CA ASP A 339 -20.83 19.15 -4.83
C ASP A 339 -21.78 19.68 -5.92
N ASP A 340 -21.25 20.32 -6.98
CA ASP A 340 -22.05 20.84 -8.07
C ASP A 340 -22.67 19.72 -8.92
N ALA A 341 -21.96 18.61 -9.13
CA ALA A 341 -22.51 17.43 -9.77
C ALA A 341 -23.63 16.78 -8.93
N ILE A 342 -23.45 16.69 -7.61
CA ILE A 342 -24.50 16.22 -6.69
C ILE A 342 -25.74 17.12 -6.82
N LYS A 343 -25.60 18.46 -6.72
CA LYS A 343 -26.74 19.37 -6.86
C LYS A 343 -27.50 19.18 -8.18
N LYS A 344 -26.80 18.95 -9.30
CA LYS A 344 -27.44 18.67 -10.59
C LYS A 344 -28.21 17.36 -10.61
N LEU A 345 -27.72 16.31 -9.94
CA LEU A 345 -28.43 15.03 -9.84
C LEU A 345 -29.72 15.13 -9.01
N TRP A 346 -29.73 15.99 -8.00
CA TRP A 346 -30.86 16.21 -7.08
C TRP A 346 -31.75 17.39 -7.46
N ALA A 347 -31.46 18.10 -8.55
CA ALA A 347 -32.36 19.10 -9.11
C ALA A 347 -33.68 18.42 -9.47
N PRO A 348 -34.85 18.97 -9.06
CA PRO A 348 -36.14 18.36 -9.34
C PRO A 348 -36.30 18.22 -10.84
N ARG A 349 -36.18 16.98 -11.35
CA ARG A 349 -36.63 16.67 -12.70
C ARG A 349 -38.14 16.80 -12.64
N LYS A 350 -38.72 17.69 -13.46
CA LYS A 350 -40.15 17.63 -13.79
C LYS A 350 -40.38 16.30 -14.53
N LEU A 351 -40.51 15.21 -13.77
CA LEU A 351 -41.00 13.95 -14.29
C LEU A 351 -42.50 14.16 -14.47
N TYR A 352 -42.92 14.45 -15.69
CA TYR A 352 -44.30 14.22 -16.07
C TYR A 352 -44.51 12.70 -16.04
N TRP A 353 -44.95 12.19 -14.89
CA TRP A 353 -45.61 10.89 -14.85
C TRP A 353 -46.88 11.05 -15.69
N ARG A 354 -46.84 10.62 -16.96
CA ARG A 354 -48.07 10.32 -17.69
C ARG A 354 -48.70 9.13 -16.95
N PRO A 355 -49.92 9.25 -16.40
CA PRO A 355 -50.64 8.07 -15.94
C PRO A 355 -50.72 7.10 -17.12
N MET A 356 -50.37 5.83 -16.91
CA MET A 356 -50.80 4.79 -17.84
C MET A 356 -52.32 4.85 -17.87
N GLU A 357 -52.89 5.17 -19.03
CA GLU A 357 -54.30 4.90 -19.30
C GLU A 357 -54.52 3.41 -19.03
N SER A 358 -55.50 3.12 -18.19
CA SER A 358 -55.92 1.78 -17.82
C SER A 358 -56.13 0.92 -19.06
N CYS A 359 -55.31 -0.11 -19.23
CA CYS A 359 -55.68 -1.27 -20.06
C CYS A 359 -56.97 -1.86 -19.46
N VAL A 360 -58.10 -1.56 -20.09
CA VAL A 360 -59.37 -2.24 -19.84
C VAL A 360 -59.18 -3.68 -20.29
N VAL A 361 -59.04 -4.59 -19.33
CA VAL A 361 -59.16 -6.03 -19.57
C VAL A 361 -60.65 -6.31 -19.76
N THR A 362 -61.12 -6.40 -21.00
CA THR A 362 -62.44 -6.94 -21.30
C THR A 362 -62.40 -8.45 -21.08
N GLY A 363 -62.74 -8.89 -19.87
CA GLY A 363 -63.10 -10.27 -19.60
C GLY A 363 -64.53 -10.52 -20.09
N SER A 364 -64.68 -11.26 -21.19
CA SER A 364 -65.96 -11.88 -21.55
C SER A 364 -65.89 -13.35 -21.16
N ALA A 365 -66.75 -13.75 -20.23
CA ALA A 365 -67.06 -15.14 -19.93
C ALA A 365 -68.59 -15.30 -19.96
N ILE A 366 -69.02 -16.11 -20.93
CA ILE A 366 -70.19 -17.01 -20.92
C ILE A 366 -71.58 -16.36 -21.09
N LEU A 367 -72.18 -16.61 -22.26
CA LEU A 367 -73.20 -17.65 -22.43
C LEU A 367 -72.93 -18.45 -23.71
#